data_AF-A0AAN9A2J6-F1
#
_entry.id   AF-A0AAN9A2J6-F1
#
_cell.length_a   1.000
_cell.length_b   1.000
_cell.length_c   1.000
_cell.angle_alpha   90.00
_cell.angle_beta   90.00
_cell.angle_gamma   90.00
#
_symmetry.space_group_name_H-M   'P 1'
#
loop_
_entity.id
_entity.type
_entity.pdbx_description
1 polymer ?
#
loop_
_entity_poly.entity_id
_entity_poly.type
_entity_poly.pdbx_seq_one_letter_code
_entity_poly.pdbx_strand_id
1 'polypeptide(L)'
;MPGANVTGANLVGLQNVNMLGDTVNYTCETGKLTNSGADTIVLTFTENGWTGMDPTFICYNATTTFPPLPNVTQGLVGNFSGPAPPFYVSTNINYTCPENTATKNGEVYTTLTFTEYGWESLDPNFVCLEVNFLPPVLPPEAYVGGYLFGDDPPFHIGYVVNYTCLNGYQSTKKNGSTIITFTTLTLSENGWSPLDPEFECEVGLI
;
A
#
# COMPACT_ATOMS: atom_id res chain seq x y z
N MET A 1 -3.96 40.77 18.60
CA MET A 1 -3.07 39.58 18.62
C MET A 1 -3.74 38.49 17.81
N PRO A 2 -3.00 37.68 17.02
CA PRO A 2 -3.62 36.61 16.24
C PRO A 2 -4.45 35.72 17.16
N GLY A 3 -5.72 35.51 16.82
CA GLY A 3 -6.66 34.75 17.63
C GLY A 3 -6.36 33.26 17.58
N ALA A 4 -5.83 32.74 18.68
CA ALA A 4 -6.15 31.50 19.41
C ALA A 4 -6.44 30.15 18.72
N ASN A 5 -6.45 29.99 17.39
CA ASN A 5 -6.78 28.71 16.74
C ASN A 5 -5.54 27.94 16.26
N VAL A 6 -4.51 27.83 17.09
CA VAL A 6 -3.31 27.04 16.79
C VAL A 6 -3.15 26.00 17.90
N THR A 7 -3.61 24.77 17.67
CA THR A 7 -3.65 23.73 18.70
C THR A 7 -2.27 23.05 18.83
N GLY A 8 -1.70 23.08 20.04
CA GLY A 8 -0.42 22.44 20.34
C GLY A 8 0.81 23.19 19.80
N ALA A 9 0.68 24.49 19.52
CA ALA A 9 1.76 25.36 19.09
C ALA A 9 1.88 26.59 20.00
N ASN A 10 3.10 27.09 20.14
CA ASN A 10 3.41 28.30 20.88
C ASN A 10 3.79 29.42 19.92
N LEU A 11 3.35 30.64 20.22
CA LEU A 11 3.82 31.85 19.53
C LEU A 11 5.29 32.07 19.90
N VAL A 12 6.15 32.15 18.89
CA VAL A 12 7.57 32.48 19.02
C VAL A 12 7.84 33.74 18.20
N GLY A 13 8.09 34.86 18.88
CA GLY A 13 8.29 36.14 18.22
C GLY A 13 8.08 37.34 19.15
N LEU A 14 8.49 38.51 18.69
CA LEU A 14 8.47 39.77 19.45
C LEU A 14 7.06 40.05 20.01
N GLN A 15 6.98 40.55 21.25
CA GLN A 15 5.71 40.88 21.90
C GLN A 15 5.08 42.21 21.41
N ASN A 16 5.70 42.89 20.45
CA ASN A 16 5.27 44.19 19.91
C ASN A 16 5.34 44.15 18.39
N VAL A 17 4.26 43.69 17.75
CA VAL A 17 4.21 43.45 16.29
C VAL A 17 3.04 44.24 15.72
N ASN A 18 3.34 45.44 15.24
CA ASN A 18 2.35 46.48 14.99
C ASN A 18 2.55 47.20 13.64
N MET A 19 3.57 46.83 12.86
CA MET A 19 3.86 47.43 11.57
C MET A 19 3.46 46.50 10.42
N LEU A 20 3.02 47.10 9.31
CA LEU A 20 2.77 46.37 8.08
C LEU A 20 4.04 45.64 7.63
N GLY A 21 3.89 44.36 7.31
CA GLY A 21 4.99 43.47 6.93
C GLY A 21 5.65 42.75 8.10
N ASP A 22 5.27 43.05 9.34
CA ASP A 22 5.80 42.31 10.47
C ASP A 22 5.33 40.83 10.45
N THR A 23 6.19 39.94 10.96
CA THR A 23 5.91 38.50 10.99
C THR A 23 5.95 37.92 12.41
N VAL A 24 5.10 36.94 12.68
CA VAL A 24 5.18 36.10 13.87
C VAL A 24 5.20 34.63 13.49
N ASN A 25 5.93 33.83 14.25
CA ASN A 25 6.01 32.39 14.03
C ASN A 25 5.19 31.68 15.10
N TYR A 26 4.46 30.64 14.68
CA TYR A 26 3.97 29.63 15.60
C TYR A 26 4.80 28.38 15.41
N THR A 27 5.29 27.82 16.51
CA THR A 27 6.09 26.60 16.51
C THR A 27 5.35 25.54 17.31
N CYS A 28 5.19 24.35 16.75
CA CYS A 28 4.66 23.19 17.45
C CYS A 28 5.46 22.94 18.74
N GLU A 29 4.79 22.49 19.79
CA GLU A 29 5.47 22.03 21.00
C GLU A 29 6.44 20.89 20.67
N THR A 30 7.50 20.75 21.49
CA THR A 30 8.50 19.70 21.31
C THR A 30 7.85 18.31 21.15
N GLY A 31 8.25 17.59 20.11
CA GLY A 31 7.71 16.26 19.80
C GLY A 31 6.40 16.28 18.99
N LYS A 32 5.96 17.45 18.52
CA LYS A 32 4.78 17.58 17.64
C LYS A 32 5.14 18.15 16.29
N LEU A 33 4.42 17.70 15.25
CA LEU A 33 4.54 18.15 13.87
C LEU A 33 3.15 18.23 13.23
N THR A 34 3.04 19.02 12.17
CA THR A 34 1.85 19.00 11.30
C THR A 34 1.77 17.70 10.48
N ASN A 35 0.63 17.46 9.84
CA ASN A 35 0.44 16.36 8.88
C ASN A 35 1.33 16.47 7.62
N SER A 36 2.08 17.56 7.46
CA SER A 36 3.06 17.77 6.39
C SER A 36 4.51 17.61 6.87
N GLY A 37 4.71 17.35 8.16
CA GLY A 37 6.03 17.29 8.79
C GLY A 37 6.64 18.65 9.12
N ALA A 38 5.93 19.75 8.87
CA ALA A 38 6.35 21.08 9.32
C ALA A 38 6.13 21.25 10.83
N ASP A 39 7.03 21.95 11.50
CA ASP A 39 6.94 22.33 12.92
C ASP A 39 6.56 23.79 13.11
N THR A 40 6.54 24.59 12.03
CA THR A 40 6.41 26.04 12.09
C THR A 40 5.49 26.58 11.00
N ILE A 41 4.77 27.65 11.34
CA ILE A 41 4.04 28.49 10.38
C ILE A 41 4.33 29.96 10.65
N VAL A 42 4.41 30.75 9.58
CA VAL A 42 4.70 32.18 9.62
C VAL A 42 3.45 32.95 9.26
N LEU A 43 3.03 33.84 10.14
CA LEU A 43 1.95 34.79 9.90
C LEU A 43 2.53 36.16 9.60
N THR A 44 1.93 36.89 8.66
CA THR A 44 2.35 38.24 8.28
C THR A 44 1.23 39.24 8.52
N PHE A 45 1.54 40.36 9.15
CA PHE A 45 0.60 41.46 9.36
C PHE A 45 0.48 42.31 8.10
N THR A 46 -0.73 42.39 7.55
CA THR A 46 -1.05 43.11 6.31
C THR A 46 -2.11 44.18 6.59
N GLU A 47 -2.46 44.98 5.58
CA GLU A 47 -3.52 45.99 5.68
C GLU A 47 -4.88 45.39 6.06
N ASN A 48 -5.09 44.10 5.75
CA ASN A 48 -6.30 43.34 6.07
C ASN A 48 -6.19 42.54 7.37
N GLY A 49 -5.14 42.78 8.18
CA GLY A 49 -4.85 42.02 9.39
C GLY A 49 -3.85 40.88 9.17
N TRP A 50 -3.84 39.91 10.08
CA TRP A 50 -2.94 38.75 10.02
C TRP A 50 -3.32 37.80 8.90
N THR A 51 -2.36 37.48 8.04
CA THR A 51 -2.49 36.56 6.90
C THR A 51 -1.48 35.43 7.01
N GLY A 52 -1.70 34.33 6.28
CA GLY A 52 -0.91 33.11 6.42
C GLY A 52 -1.40 32.19 7.54
N MET A 53 -2.57 32.49 8.15
CA MET A 53 -3.20 31.57 9.08
C MET A 53 -3.79 30.43 8.27
N ASP A 54 -3.20 29.25 8.41
CA ASP A 54 -3.80 28.02 7.95
C ASP A 54 -4.71 27.50 9.07
N PRO A 55 -6.05 27.51 8.91
CA PRO A 55 -6.98 26.98 9.92
C PRO A 55 -6.81 25.47 10.12
N THR A 56 -6.07 24.78 9.24
CA THR A 56 -5.72 23.37 9.35
C THR A 56 -4.34 23.14 9.99
N PHE A 57 -3.65 24.20 10.44
CA PHE A 57 -2.41 24.08 11.19
C PHE A 57 -2.67 23.51 12.58
N ILE A 58 -2.59 22.19 12.66
CA ILE A 58 -2.75 21.40 13.88
C ILE A 58 -1.46 20.63 14.12
N CYS A 59 -0.90 20.75 15.32
CA CYS A 59 0.29 20.01 15.73
C CYS A 59 -0.11 18.68 16.37
N TYR A 60 0.21 17.58 15.71
CA TYR A 60 -0.01 16.22 16.19
C TYR A 60 1.25 15.67 16.84
N ASN A 61 1.12 14.68 17.73
CA ASN A 61 2.28 13.97 18.24
C ASN A 61 3.03 13.32 17.08
N ALA A 62 4.35 13.50 17.04
CA ALA A 62 5.25 12.79 16.16
C ALA A 62 6.00 11.73 16.95
N THR A 63 6.58 10.73 16.27
CA THR A 63 7.39 9.71 16.93
C THR A 63 8.66 9.37 16.17
N THR A 64 9.70 8.94 16.89
CA THR A 64 10.90 8.35 16.30
C THR A 64 10.87 6.83 16.32
N THR A 65 9.81 6.23 16.87
CA THR A 65 9.65 4.78 16.96
C THR A 65 8.98 4.22 15.72
N PHE A 66 9.63 3.24 15.10
CA PHE A 66 9.02 2.39 14.07
C PHE A 66 7.76 1.68 14.61
N PRO A 67 6.84 1.27 13.73
CA PRO A 67 5.64 0.55 14.11
C PRO A 67 6.00 -0.78 14.78
N PRO A 68 5.06 -1.35 15.55
CA PRO A 68 5.18 -2.75 15.94
C PRO A 68 5.30 -3.62 14.69
N LEU A 69 6.09 -4.69 14.79
CA LEU A 69 6.14 -5.70 13.73
C LEU A 69 4.73 -6.25 13.49
N PRO A 70 4.29 -6.40 12.23
CA PRO A 70 3.12 -7.21 11.90
C PRO A 70 3.26 -8.60 12.51
N ASN A 71 2.15 -9.31 12.73
CA ASN A 71 2.13 -10.60 13.43
C ASN A 71 3.19 -11.57 12.87
N VAL A 72 4.32 -11.66 13.57
CA VAL A 72 5.46 -12.50 13.18
C VAL A 72 5.21 -13.92 13.66
N THR A 73 4.49 -14.71 12.87
CA THR A 73 4.50 -16.16 13.09
C THR A 73 5.81 -16.74 12.59
N GLN A 74 6.37 -17.70 13.32
CA GLN A 74 7.54 -18.51 12.93
C GLN A 74 8.89 -17.78 12.85
N GLY A 75 9.00 -16.54 13.33
CA GLY A 75 10.30 -15.83 13.37
C GLY A 75 10.76 -15.28 12.01
N LEU A 76 9.86 -15.23 11.02
CA LEU A 76 10.09 -14.56 9.74
C LEU A 76 9.97 -13.05 9.95
N VAL A 77 11.10 -12.36 10.05
CA VAL A 77 11.15 -10.91 10.29
C VAL A 77 11.52 -10.20 9.00
N GLY A 78 10.54 -9.55 8.40
CA GLY A 78 10.70 -8.67 7.25
C GLY A 78 11.39 -7.34 7.57
N ASN A 79 11.46 -6.47 6.57
CA ASN A 79 12.13 -5.17 6.66
C ASN A 79 11.14 -4.02 6.49
N PHE A 80 11.33 -2.96 7.28
CA PHE A 80 10.67 -1.68 7.04
C PHE A 80 11.42 -0.86 6.01
N SER A 81 10.69 -0.21 5.11
CA SER A 81 11.20 0.76 4.15
C SER A 81 10.30 1.99 4.13
N GLY A 82 10.89 3.17 3.92
CA GLY A 82 10.14 4.42 3.95
C GLY A 82 10.99 5.61 4.39
N PRO A 83 10.36 6.75 4.69
CA PRO A 83 11.05 7.93 5.22
C PRO A 83 11.77 7.61 6.55
N ALA A 84 12.81 8.39 6.84
CA ALA A 84 13.44 8.37 8.15
C ALA A 84 12.57 9.12 9.17
N PRO A 85 12.66 8.79 10.48
CA PRO A 85 11.98 9.56 11.52
C PRO A 85 12.47 11.02 11.57
N PRO A 86 11.66 11.95 12.14
CA PRO A 86 10.41 11.71 12.86
C PRO A 86 9.23 11.40 11.93
N PHE A 87 8.38 10.47 12.38
CA PHE A 87 7.13 10.11 11.73
C PHE A 87 6.01 11.00 12.26
N TYR A 88 5.29 11.64 11.34
CA TYR A 88 4.15 12.52 11.61
C TYR A 88 2.89 11.96 10.97
N VAL A 89 1.72 12.49 11.34
CA VAL A 89 0.43 11.98 10.84
C VAL A 89 0.42 11.94 9.31
N SER A 90 -0.02 10.82 8.73
CA SER A 90 0.03 10.50 7.29
C SER A 90 1.38 10.00 6.76
N THR A 91 2.38 9.80 7.62
CA THR A 91 3.60 9.08 7.24
C THR A 91 3.25 7.64 6.89
N ASN A 92 3.65 7.21 5.70
CA ASN A 92 3.53 5.83 5.24
C ASN A 92 4.89 5.15 5.24
N ILE A 93 4.93 3.91 5.73
CA ILE A 93 6.08 3.01 5.64
C ILE A 93 5.59 1.64 5.19
N ASN A 94 6.43 0.93 4.45
CA ASN A 94 6.13 -0.41 3.98
C ASN A 94 6.88 -1.43 4.82
N TYR A 95 6.17 -2.46 5.28
CA TYR A 95 6.77 -3.67 5.80
C TYR A 95 6.78 -4.73 4.70
N THR A 96 7.96 -5.19 4.32
CA THR A 96 8.15 -6.21 3.27
C THR A 96 8.58 -7.51 3.91
N CYS A 97 7.93 -8.61 3.55
CA CYS A 97 8.29 -9.95 3.97
C CYS A 97 9.74 -10.30 3.59
N PRO A 98 10.40 -11.19 4.35
CA PRO A 98 11.69 -11.76 3.95
C PRO A 98 11.66 -12.36 2.54
N GLU A 99 12.83 -12.52 1.92
CA GLU A 99 12.93 -13.19 0.62
C GLU A 99 12.24 -14.56 0.63
N ASN A 100 11.53 -14.87 -0.45
CA ASN A 100 10.78 -16.11 -0.62
C ASN A 100 9.68 -16.35 0.43
N THR A 101 9.15 -15.29 1.04
CA THR A 101 7.96 -15.37 1.90
C THR A 101 6.86 -14.39 1.48
N ALA A 102 5.61 -14.71 1.79
CA ALA A 102 4.44 -13.88 1.51
C ALA A 102 3.26 -14.25 2.43
N THR A 103 2.18 -13.47 2.36
CA THR A 103 0.90 -13.88 2.95
C THR A 103 0.31 -15.08 2.23
N LYS A 104 -0.70 -15.72 2.82
CA LYS A 104 -1.49 -16.78 2.16
C LYS A 104 -2.08 -16.35 0.82
N ASN A 105 -2.29 -15.04 0.62
CA ASN A 105 -2.84 -14.48 -0.61
C ASN A 105 -1.75 -14.04 -1.59
N GLY A 106 -0.47 -14.24 -1.26
CA GLY A 106 0.67 -13.88 -2.12
C GLY A 106 1.17 -12.45 -1.95
N GLU A 107 0.69 -11.70 -0.96
CA GLU A 107 1.18 -10.34 -0.71
C GLU A 107 2.56 -10.40 -0.07
N VAL A 108 3.52 -9.68 -0.65
CA VAL A 108 4.90 -9.63 -0.15
C VAL A 108 5.17 -8.41 0.73
N TYR A 109 4.23 -7.46 0.80
CA TYR A 109 4.36 -6.27 1.64
C TYR A 109 3.00 -5.75 2.11
N THR A 110 3.00 -4.96 3.18
CA THR A 110 1.87 -4.14 3.63
C THR A 110 2.32 -2.73 3.97
N THR A 111 1.40 -1.77 3.91
CA THR A 111 1.66 -0.37 4.25
C THR A 111 1.09 -0.05 5.62
N LEU A 112 1.91 0.57 6.46
CA LEU A 112 1.53 1.10 7.76
C LEU A 112 1.51 2.62 7.71
N THR A 113 0.44 3.20 8.22
CA THR A 113 0.22 4.64 8.29
C THR A 113 0.29 5.09 9.74
N PHE A 114 1.06 6.15 10.01
CA PHE A 114 1.02 6.80 11.31
C PHE A 114 -0.16 7.76 11.38
N THR A 115 -1.09 7.53 12.30
CA THR A 115 -2.29 8.33 12.54
C THR A 115 -2.16 9.10 13.86
N GLU A 116 -3.16 9.92 14.20
CA GLU A 116 -3.20 10.61 15.50
C GLU A 116 -3.28 9.65 16.71
N TYR A 117 -3.68 8.40 16.48
CA TYR A 117 -3.82 7.36 17.50
C TYR A 117 -2.62 6.39 17.54
N GLY A 118 -1.68 6.51 16.60
CA GLY A 118 -0.50 5.64 16.51
C GLY A 118 -0.39 4.97 15.14
N TRP A 119 0.32 3.84 15.08
CA TRP A 119 0.52 3.09 13.85
C TRP A 119 -0.70 2.22 13.54
N GLU A 120 -1.22 2.34 12.31
CA GLU A 120 -2.29 1.51 11.78
C GLU A 120 -1.81 0.77 10.52
N SER A 121 -2.24 -0.48 10.36
CA SER A 121 -1.95 -1.30 9.17
C SER A 121 -3.19 -1.37 8.28
N LEU A 122 -3.00 -1.28 6.96
CA LEU A 122 -4.09 -1.56 6.01
C LEU A 122 -4.57 -3.01 6.09
N ASP A 123 -3.66 -3.93 6.42
CA ASP A 123 -3.98 -5.33 6.69
C ASP A 123 -3.50 -5.73 8.10
N PRO A 124 -4.39 -5.79 9.10
CA PRO A 124 -4.03 -6.22 10.46
C PRO A 124 -3.71 -7.72 10.57
N ASN A 125 -4.09 -8.51 9.56
CA ASN A 125 -3.82 -9.95 9.49
C ASN A 125 -2.62 -10.28 8.60
N PHE A 126 -1.84 -9.27 8.20
CA PHE A 126 -0.65 -9.46 7.40
C PHE A 126 0.37 -10.32 8.16
N VAL A 127 0.63 -11.51 7.63
CA VAL A 127 1.50 -12.51 8.22
C VAL A 127 2.36 -13.10 7.10
N CYS A 128 3.69 -12.93 7.21
CA CYS A 128 4.62 -13.57 6.31
C CYS A 128 4.72 -15.07 6.64
N LEU A 129 4.60 -15.90 5.61
CA LEU A 129 4.72 -17.34 5.69
C LEU A 129 5.79 -17.79 4.68
N GLU A 130 6.51 -18.85 5.00
CA GLU A 130 7.28 -19.58 4.00
C GLU A 130 6.29 -20.08 2.95
N VAL A 131 6.40 -19.55 1.74
CA VAL A 131 5.65 -20.04 0.60
C VAL A 131 6.67 -20.60 -0.38
N ASN A 132 6.42 -21.82 -0.85
CA ASN A 132 7.19 -22.38 -1.95
C ASN A 132 6.81 -21.60 -3.21
N PHE A 133 7.51 -20.50 -3.45
CA PHE A 133 7.53 -19.83 -4.73
C PHE A 133 8.16 -20.80 -5.71
N LEU A 134 7.32 -21.40 -6.55
CA LEU A 134 7.83 -22.03 -7.74
C LEU A 134 8.39 -20.89 -8.62
N PRO A 135 9.51 -21.10 -9.34
CA PRO A 135 9.91 -20.17 -10.40
C PRO A 135 8.70 -19.90 -11.29
N PRO A 136 8.61 -18.74 -11.98
CA PRO A 136 7.52 -18.45 -12.89
C PRO A 136 7.50 -19.51 -13.98
N VAL A 137 6.84 -20.63 -13.71
CA VAL A 137 6.27 -21.49 -14.70
C VAL A 137 5.14 -20.62 -15.18
N LEU A 138 5.42 -19.76 -16.17
CA LEU A 138 4.37 -19.30 -17.06
C LEU A 138 3.48 -20.52 -17.31
N PRO A 139 2.14 -20.39 -17.27
CA PRO A 139 1.28 -21.49 -17.69
C PRO A 139 1.93 -22.07 -18.93
N PRO A 140 2.18 -23.39 -18.93
CA PRO A 140 3.08 -23.99 -19.90
C PRO A 140 2.72 -23.44 -21.28
N GLU A 141 3.71 -23.37 -22.18
CA GLU A 141 3.53 -23.08 -23.60
C GLU A 141 2.40 -23.92 -24.29
N ALA A 142 1.69 -24.76 -23.54
CA ALA A 142 0.58 -25.66 -23.80
C ALA A 142 -0.80 -25.02 -24.09
N TYR A 143 -0.94 -23.70 -24.18
CA TYR A 143 -2.20 -23.09 -24.63
C TYR A 143 -1.91 -22.01 -25.67
N VAL A 144 -1.54 -22.44 -26.87
CA VAL A 144 -1.48 -21.55 -28.04
C VAL A 144 -2.85 -20.92 -28.21
N GLY A 145 -2.93 -19.58 -28.20
CA GLY A 145 -4.19 -18.89 -28.43
C GLY A 145 -4.95 -18.43 -27.17
N GLY A 146 -4.31 -18.31 -26.00
CA GLY A 146 -4.90 -17.69 -24.82
C GLY A 146 -3.90 -16.89 -23.96
N TYR A 147 -4.38 -16.27 -22.89
CA TYR A 147 -3.60 -15.46 -21.95
C TYR A 147 -4.16 -15.54 -20.52
N LEU A 148 -3.29 -15.33 -19.53
CA LEU A 148 -3.72 -15.16 -18.14
C LEU A 148 -4.35 -13.80 -17.95
N PHE A 149 -5.50 -13.77 -17.28
CA PHE A 149 -6.14 -12.56 -16.79
C PHE A 149 -6.00 -12.53 -15.27
N GLY A 150 -5.18 -11.60 -14.74
CA GLY A 150 -4.95 -11.49 -13.30
C GLY A 150 -3.62 -10.85 -12.94
N ASP A 151 -3.21 -11.08 -11.69
CA ASP A 151 -2.04 -10.49 -11.05
C ASP A 151 -0.72 -10.91 -11.71
N ASP A 152 0.24 -9.98 -11.73
CA ASP A 152 1.60 -10.24 -12.19
C ASP A 152 2.34 -11.20 -11.24
N PRO A 153 3.25 -12.05 -11.73
CA PRO A 153 4.05 -12.94 -10.90
C PRO A 153 4.82 -12.19 -9.80
N PRO A 154 5.20 -12.86 -8.70
CA PRO A 154 5.33 -14.32 -8.55
C PRO A 154 4.06 -15.05 -8.09
N PHE A 155 3.86 -16.26 -8.61
CA PHE A 155 2.78 -17.17 -8.20
C PHE A 155 3.26 -18.18 -7.15
N HIS A 156 2.39 -18.59 -6.22
CA HIS A 156 2.67 -19.59 -5.20
C HIS A 156 1.75 -20.81 -5.32
N ILE A 157 2.15 -21.94 -4.72
CA ILE A 157 1.32 -23.16 -4.71
C ILE A 157 -0.04 -22.88 -4.06
N GLY A 158 -1.12 -23.27 -4.75
CA GLY A 158 -2.51 -23.02 -4.36
C GLY A 158 -3.13 -21.79 -5.02
N TYR A 159 -2.35 -20.99 -5.75
CA TYR A 159 -2.89 -19.81 -6.45
C TYR A 159 -3.85 -20.23 -7.57
N VAL A 160 -4.95 -19.48 -7.69
CA VAL A 160 -5.98 -19.72 -8.70
C VAL A 160 -6.06 -18.49 -9.60
N VAL A 161 -5.88 -18.69 -10.89
CA VAL A 161 -5.90 -17.63 -11.91
C VAL A 161 -6.91 -17.94 -13.00
N ASN A 162 -7.44 -16.90 -13.64
CA ASN A 162 -8.28 -17.07 -14.82
C ASN A 162 -7.42 -17.09 -16.08
N TYR A 163 -7.64 -18.08 -16.93
CA TYR A 163 -7.00 -18.21 -18.23
C TYR A 163 -8.06 -18.08 -19.32
N THR A 164 -7.85 -17.17 -20.27
CA THR A 164 -8.85 -16.79 -21.28
C THR A 164 -8.27 -16.99 -22.69
N CYS A 165 -9.05 -17.56 -23.60
CA CYS A 165 -8.69 -17.65 -25.01
C CYS A 165 -8.67 -16.27 -25.68
N LEU A 166 -7.75 -16.07 -26.61
CA LEU A 166 -7.70 -14.90 -27.49
C LEU A 166 -8.92 -14.86 -28.41
N ASN A 167 -9.21 -13.68 -28.96
CA ASN A 167 -10.29 -13.53 -29.93
C ASN A 167 -10.11 -14.48 -31.11
N GLY A 168 -11.17 -15.22 -31.45
CA GLY A 168 -11.17 -16.25 -32.50
C GLY A 168 -10.77 -17.65 -32.02
N TYR A 169 -10.42 -17.80 -30.74
CA TYR A 169 -10.16 -19.09 -30.10
C TYR A 169 -11.27 -19.44 -29.11
N GLN A 170 -11.58 -20.73 -29.01
CA GLN A 170 -12.56 -21.28 -28.09
C GLN A 170 -12.23 -22.72 -27.73
N SER A 171 -12.67 -23.17 -26.55
CA SER A 171 -12.61 -24.57 -26.15
C SER A 171 -13.99 -25.20 -26.17
N THR A 172 -14.07 -26.47 -26.58
CA THR A 172 -15.32 -27.23 -26.61
C THR A 172 -15.24 -28.34 -25.57
N LYS A 173 -16.12 -28.31 -24.55
CA LYS A 173 -16.19 -29.42 -23.59
C LYS A 173 -16.64 -30.70 -24.31
N LYS A 174 -15.91 -31.82 -24.15
CA LYS A 174 -16.32 -33.10 -24.78
C LYS A 174 -17.71 -33.60 -24.37
N ASN A 175 -18.26 -33.11 -23.24
CA ASN A 175 -19.58 -33.51 -22.76
C ASN A 175 -20.78 -32.72 -23.33
N GLY A 176 -20.58 -31.88 -24.34
CA GLY A 176 -21.68 -31.46 -25.22
C GLY A 176 -21.88 -29.94 -25.36
N SER A 177 -21.72 -29.47 -26.60
CA SER A 177 -22.23 -28.23 -27.22
C SER A 177 -21.94 -26.87 -26.56
N THR A 178 -21.27 -26.82 -25.40
CA THR A 178 -20.96 -25.54 -24.75
C THR A 178 -19.58 -25.07 -25.16
N ILE A 179 -19.56 -23.94 -25.85
CA ILE A 179 -18.35 -23.19 -26.19
C ILE A 179 -17.94 -22.40 -24.94
N ILE A 180 -16.72 -22.60 -24.46
CA ILE A 180 -16.14 -21.82 -23.37
C ILE A 180 -14.89 -21.09 -23.86
N THR A 181 -14.67 -19.90 -23.35
CA THR A 181 -13.52 -19.06 -23.70
C THR A 181 -12.57 -18.86 -22.53
N PHE A 182 -12.84 -19.45 -21.36
CA PHE A 182 -11.98 -19.34 -20.19
C PHE A 182 -12.04 -20.59 -19.31
N THR A 183 -10.97 -20.80 -18.54
CA THR A 183 -10.89 -21.78 -17.44
C THR A 183 -10.15 -21.15 -16.26
N THR A 184 -10.32 -21.71 -15.07
CA THR A 184 -9.43 -21.42 -13.94
C THR A 184 -8.24 -22.39 -13.97
N LEU A 185 -7.05 -21.90 -13.66
CA LEU A 185 -5.85 -22.72 -13.42
C LEU A 185 -5.51 -22.68 -11.94
N THR A 186 -5.14 -23.82 -11.36
CA THR A 186 -4.59 -23.93 -10.00
C THR A 186 -3.10 -24.27 -10.09
N LEU A 187 -2.24 -23.52 -9.40
CA LEU A 187 -0.82 -23.85 -9.31
C LEU A 187 -0.59 -24.91 -8.23
N SER A 188 0.05 -26.03 -8.59
CA SER A 188 0.44 -27.09 -7.66
C SER A 188 1.96 -27.32 -7.71
N GLU A 189 2.49 -28.20 -6.85
CA GLU A 189 3.90 -28.66 -6.93
C GLU A 189 4.28 -29.21 -8.31
N ASN A 190 3.30 -29.73 -9.06
CA ASN A 190 3.49 -30.30 -10.40
C ASN A 190 3.27 -29.28 -11.53
N GLY A 191 3.09 -27.99 -11.20
CA GLY A 191 2.77 -26.92 -12.15
C GLY A 191 1.29 -26.58 -12.20
N TRP A 192 0.90 -25.81 -13.22
CA TRP A 192 -0.47 -25.36 -13.44
C TRP A 192 -1.37 -26.50 -13.94
N SER A 193 -2.54 -26.66 -13.30
CA SER A 193 -3.59 -27.56 -13.77
C SER A 193 -4.90 -26.79 -14.00
N PRO A 194 -5.56 -26.96 -15.15
CA PRO A 194 -6.86 -26.35 -15.38
C PRO A 194 -7.94 -27.08 -14.57
N LEU A 195 -8.97 -26.33 -14.16
CA LEU A 195 -10.18 -26.90 -13.56
C LEU A 195 -10.87 -27.89 -14.52
N ASP A 196 -10.81 -27.60 -15.82
CA ASP A 196 -11.22 -28.52 -16.88
C ASP A 196 -9.97 -29.11 -17.56
N PRO A 197 -9.61 -30.38 -17.29
CA PRO A 197 -8.43 -31.03 -17.85
C PRO A 197 -8.40 -31.11 -19.38
N GLU A 198 -9.56 -30.95 -20.02
CA GLU A 198 -9.69 -30.98 -21.48
C GLU A 198 -9.77 -29.58 -22.10
N PHE A 199 -9.59 -28.52 -21.31
CA PHE A 199 -9.58 -27.16 -21.83
C PHE A 199 -8.36 -26.93 -22.72
N GLU A 200 -8.61 -26.63 -23.98
CA GLU A 200 -7.61 -26.22 -24.96
C GLU A 200 -8.22 -25.13 -25.86
N CYS A 201 -7.49 -24.03 -26.07
CA CYS A 201 -7.94 -22.95 -26.96
C CYS A 201 -7.68 -23.36 -28.41
N GLU A 202 -8.75 -23.67 -29.14
CA GLU A 202 -8.69 -24.03 -30.56
C GLU A 202 -9.30 -22.93 -31.42
N VAL A 203 -8.89 -22.82 -32.68
CA VAL A 203 -9.48 -21.83 -33.61
C VAL A 203 -10.97 -22.16 -33.80
N GLY A 204 -11.84 -21.21 -33.50
CA GLY A 204 -13.27 -21.33 -33.75
C GLY A 204 -13.53 -21.41 -35.25
N LEU A 205 -14.02 -22.55 -35.73
CA LEU A 205 -14.56 -22.66 -37.10
C LEU A 205 -15.84 -21.82 -37.17
N ILE A 206 -15.77 -20.72 -37.92
CA ILE A 206 -16.92 -19.86 -38.29
C ILE A 206 -17.64 -20.49 -39.48
#